data_AF-A0A5T0QPY2-F1
#
_entry.id   AF-A0A5T0QPY2-F1
#
_cell.length_a   1.000
_cell.length_b   1.000
_cell.length_c   1.000
_cell.angle_alpha   90.00
_cell.angle_beta   90.00
_cell.angle_gamma   90.00
#
_symmetry.space_group_name_H-M   'P 1'
#
loop_
_entity.id
_entity.type
_entity.pdbx_description
1 polymer ?
#
loop_
_entity_poly.entity_id
_entity_poly.type
_entity_poly.pdbx_seq_one_letter_code
_entity_poly.pdbx_strand_id
1 'polypeptide(L)' 'MKNNPYFKESEFKCKCGKCELPQNVPSDELIDILCEIREHYNAPVIINSGYRCKEHNAEIGGAPKSQH' A
#
# COMPACT_ATOMS: atom_id res chain seq x y z
N MET A 1 -3.55 7.04 7.06
CA MET A 1 -4.50 5.92 6.94
C MET A 1 -5.60 6.10 7.96
N LYS A 2 -6.83 6.32 7.52
CA LYS A 2 -7.99 6.36 8.40
C LYS A 2 -8.26 4.99 9.03
N ASN A 3 -8.90 5.02 10.20
CA ASN A 3 -9.30 3.80 10.88
C ASN A 3 -10.28 2.99 10.01
N ASN A 4 -10.04 1.68 9.89
CA ASN A 4 -10.84 0.75 9.10
C ASN A 4 -10.72 -0.66 9.72
N PRO A 5 -11.66 -1.58 9.45
CA PRO A 5 -11.68 -2.89 10.10
C PRO A 5 -10.81 -3.97 9.44
N TYR A 6 -10.24 -3.72 8.25
CA TYR A 6 -9.68 -4.79 7.41
C TYR A 6 -8.18 -4.69 7.16
N PHE A 7 -7.61 -3.49 7.17
CA PHE A 7 -6.23 -3.24 6.73
C PHE A 7 -5.43 -2.51 7.81
N LYS A 8 -4.14 -2.87 7.91
CA LYS A 8 -3.15 -2.25 8.79
C LYS A 8 -2.10 -1.52 7.98
N GLU A 9 -1.55 -0.43 8.50
CA GLU A 9 -0.48 0.34 7.84
C GLU A 9 0.75 -0.53 7.52
N SER A 10 1.04 -1.54 8.34
CA SER A 10 2.15 -2.47 8.12
C SER A 10 2.06 -3.23 6.79
N GLU A 11 0.85 -3.46 6.27
CA GLU A 11 0.62 -4.17 5.00
C GLU A 11 1.03 -3.33 3.78
N PHE A 12 1.13 -2.01 3.95
CA PHE A 12 1.52 -1.08 2.90
C PHE A 12 3.01 -0.72 2.96
N LYS A 13 3.77 -1.25 3.91
CA LYS A 13 5.20 -0.97 4.03
C LYS A 13 5.98 -1.49 2.83
N CYS A 14 7.01 -0.74 2.45
CA CYS A 14 7.94 -1.15 1.42
C CYS A 14 8.69 -2.41 1.84
N LYS A 15 8.85 -3.33 0.88
CA LYS A 15 9.54 -4.62 1.07
C LYS A 15 11.06 -4.52 1.16
N CYS A 16 11.63 -3.34 0.94
CA CYS A 16 13.08 -3.14 1.05
C CYS A 16 13.60 -3.35 2.49
N GLY A 17 12.73 -3.28 3.50
CA GLY A 17 13.05 -3.51 4.91
C GLY A 17 13.93 -2.44 5.57
N LYS A 18 14.30 -1.38 4.82
CA LYS A 18 15.25 -0.35 5.25
C LYS A 18 14.64 1.05 5.31
N CYS A 19 13.50 1.27 4.66
CA CYS A 19 12.83 2.57 4.65
C CYS A 19 11.58 2.56 5.53
N GLU A 20 11.16 3.75 5.91
CA GLU A 20 9.90 3.95 6.64
C GLU A 20 8.77 4.26 5.66
N LEU A 21 7.53 4.02 6.13
CA LEU A 21 6.33 4.39 5.39
C LEU A 21 6.14 5.91 5.54
N PRO A 22 6.01 6.67 4.44
CA PRO A 22 5.80 8.12 4.52
C PRO A 22 4.50 8.47 5.24
N GLN A 23 4.44 9.67 5.81
CA GLN A 23 3.20 10.21 6.35
C GLN A 23 2.11 10.27 5.27
N ASN A 24 0.87 9.99 5.66
CA ASN A 24 -0.30 9.97 4.78
C ASN A 24 -0.24 8.92 3.65
N VAL A 25 0.60 7.90 3.77
CA VAL A 25 0.62 6.73 2.88
C VAL A 25 0.24 5.47 3.69
N PRO A 26 -0.74 4.67 3.26
CA PRO A 26 -1.66 4.94 2.15
C PRO A 26 -2.61 6.12 2.46
N SER A 27 -3.14 6.73 1.40
CA SER A 27 -4.16 7.76 1.52
C SER A 27 -5.47 7.18 2.05
N ASP A 28 -6.29 8.02 2.66
CA ASP A 28 -7.58 7.62 3.19
C ASP A 28 -8.56 7.20 2.07
N GLU A 29 -8.47 7.83 0.91
CA GLU A 29 -9.23 7.48 -0.30
C GLU A 29 -8.90 6.05 -0.79
N LEU A 30 -7.63 5.66 -0.78
CA LEU A 30 -7.24 4.30 -1.17
C LEU A 30 -7.86 3.26 -0.21
N ILE A 31 -7.89 3.56 1.09
CA ILE A 31 -8.49 2.66 2.08
C ILE A 31 -9.99 2.50 1.86
N ASP A 32 -10.70 3.58 1.54
CA ASP A 32 -12.13 3.51 1.22
C ASP A 32 -12.41 2.57 0.06
N ILE A 33 -11.70 2.74 -1.05
CA ILE A 33 -11.85 1.90 -2.23
C ILE A 33 -11.54 0.43 -1.91
N LEU A 34 -10.48 0.16 -1.13
CA LEU A 34 -10.12 -1.20 -0.75
C LEU A 34 -11.16 -1.86 0.17
N CYS A 35 -11.75 -1.10 1.10
CA CYS A 35 -12.85 -1.54 1.94
C CYS A 35 -14.09 -1.88 1.10
N GLU A 36 -14.48 -1.00 0.17
CA GLU A 36 -15.60 -1.21 -0.74
C GLU A 36 -15.40 -2.47 -1.60
N ILE A 37 -14.22 -2.66 -2.18
CA ILE A 37 -13.89 -3.86 -2.98
C ILE A 37 -14.03 -5.12 -2.11
N ARG A 38 -13.46 -5.11 -0.91
CA ARG A 38 -13.51 -6.27 0.00
C ARG A 38 -14.95 -6.63 0.36
N GLU A 39 -15.77 -5.64 0.69
CA GLU A 39 -17.17 -5.83 1.08
C GLU A 39 -18.03 -6.28 -0.10
N HIS A 40 -17.80 -5.70 -1.29
CA HIS A 40 -18.51 -6.05 -2.51
C HIS A 40 -18.35 -7.53 -2.87
N TYR A 41 -17.13 -8.06 -2.80
CA TYR A 41 -16.84 -9.46 -3.12
C TYR A 41 -16.98 -10.39 -1.90
N ASN A 42 -17.22 -9.84 -0.70
CA ASN A 42 -17.21 -10.56 0.56
C ASN A 42 -16.00 -11.50 0.71
N ALA A 43 -14.83 -11.02 0.28
CA ALA A 43 -13.60 -11.80 0.19
C ALA A 43 -12.37 -10.95 0.58
N PRO A 44 -11.32 -11.54 1.17
CA PRO A 44 -10.12 -10.79 1.54
C PRO A 44 -9.39 -10.17 0.34
N VAL A 45 -9.03 -8.90 0.45
CA VAL A 45 -8.08 -8.23 -0.45
C VAL A 45 -6.70 -8.27 0.20
N ILE A 46 -5.71 -8.84 -0.49
CA ILE A 46 -4.35 -9.00 0.03
C ILE A 46 -3.42 -7.98 -0.61
N ILE A 47 -2.81 -7.13 0.21
CA ILE A 47 -1.84 -6.13 -0.25
C ILE A 47 -0.49 -6.82 -0.48
N ASN A 48 -0.17 -7.07 -1.75
CA ASN A 48 1.11 -7.70 -2.12
C ASN A 48 2.26 -6.68 -2.20
N SER A 49 1.96 -5.40 -2.47
CA SER A 49 2.92 -4.32 -2.63
C SER A 49 2.20 -3.00 -2.43
N GLY A 50 2.42 -2.34 -1.29
CA GLY A 50 1.97 -0.97 -1.04
C GLY A 50 3.01 0.05 -1.52
N TYR A 51 3.55 0.82 -0.58
CA TYR A 51 4.59 1.81 -0.82
C TYR A 51 5.89 1.18 -1.34
N ARG A 52 6.60 1.87 -2.23
CA ARG A 52 7.94 1.51 -2.69
C ARG A 52 8.86 2.72 -2.75
N CYS A 53 9.91 2.70 -1.94
CA CYS A 53 10.92 3.75 -2.01
C CYS A 53 11.63 3.75 -3.37
N LYS A 54 12.18 4.91 -3.74
CA LYS A 54 12.82 5.12 -5.06
C LYS A 54 13.96 4.12 -5.31
N GLU A 55 14.74 3.82 -4.28
CA GLU A 55 15.89 2.91 -4.33
C GLU A 55 15.42 1.49 -4.66
N HIS A 56 14.43 0.98 -3.92
CA HIS A 56 13.90 -0.35 -4.16
C HIS A 56 13.18 -0.44 -5.50
N ASN A 57 12.46 0.62 -5.91
CA ASN A 57 11.85 0.68 -7.23
C ASN A 57 12.89 0.57 -8.35
N ALA A 58 14.00 1.30 -8.25
CA ALA A 58 15.08 1.22 -9.23
C ALA A 58 15.77 -0.15 -9.21
N GLU A 59 16.02 -0.72 -8.02
CA GLU A 59 16.68 -2.02 -7.84
C GLU A 59 15.93 -3.15 -8.57
N ILE A 60 14.60 -3.12 -8.54
CA ILE A 60 13.78 -4.15 -9.19
C ILE A 60 13.36 -3.79 -10.63
N GLY A 61 13.96 -2.75 -11.22
CA GLY A 61 13.67 -2.31 -12.58
C GLY A 61 12.28 -1.69 -12.77
N GLY A 62 11.71 -1.11 -11.71
CA GLY A 62 10.40 -0.46 -11.76
C GLY A 62 10.40 0.83 -12.60
N ALA A 63 9.22 1.22 -13.06
CA ALA A 63 9.07 2.43 -13.87
C ALA A 63 9.49 3.69 -13.09
N PRO A 64 10.20 4.66 -13.71
CA PRO A 64 10.65 5.87 -13.03
C PRO A 64 9.52 6.75 -12.45
N LYS A 65 8.30 6.64 -13.01
CA LYS A 65 7.11 7.38 -12.59
C LYS A 65 6.09 6.50 -11.84
N SER A 66 6.53 5.36 -11.30
CA SER A 66 5.71 4.50 -10.46
C SER A 66 5.03 5.30 -9.34
N GLN A 67 3.77 5.01 -9.07
CA GLN A 67 3.00 5.58 -7.95
C GLN A 67 3.03 4.68 -6.70
N HIS A 68 3.75 3.56 -6.76
CA HIS A 68 4.12 2.81 -5.56
C HIS A 68 5.00 3.68 -4.65
#